data_AF-A0AAR2L2M3-F1
#
_entry.id   AF-A0AAR2L2M3-F1
#
_cell.length_a   1.000
_cell.length_b   1.000
_cell.length_c   1.000
_cell.angle_alpha   90.00
_cell.angle_beta   90.00
_cell.angle_gamma   90.00
#
_symmetry.space_group_name_H-M   'P 1'
#
loop_
_entity.id
_entity.type
_entity.pdbx_description
1 polymer ?
#
loop_
_entity_poly.entity_id
_entity_poly.type
_entity_poly.pdbx_seq_one_letter_code
_entity_poly.pdbx_strand_id
1 'polypeptide(L)'
;MSEMSAVKTEHSGTSAANGSGLVYEDKEGNDNVRPEDLSEMLAAGTKEVHEKAENTQFVKDFLRGRIRKELFKLGAVALYYTYTAMEAEIERNKDHPNFAPLYFPNELHRHEALAQDLEYFYGEDWRNQISCSPATQHYVDRIHEVGRDDPVLLVAHAYTRYMGDLSGGQVLKKVAQRALKLPPTGEGLKFYQFDGIHSAKAFKQLYRSRMNELELDTDTKERIVKEAILAFQFNMEVFQELEEIGKTIQDDVLDAGPIHGDMQGDISKCPYYAAKMAASGGSTYVCQMAIAFLRNPTGQVLLAAWIAALAGLAAWYLI
;
A
#
# COMPACT_ATOMS: atom_id res chain seq x y z
N MET A 1 56.66 -12.43 22.16
CA MET A 1 57.65 -11.81 21.26
C MET A 1 57.23 -12.20 19.85
N SER A 2 56.42 -11.36 19.21
CA SER A 2 56.83 -10.43 18.14
C SER A 2 57.43 -11.15 16.94
N GLU A 3 56.71 -11.18 15.82
CA GLU A 3 56.90 -10.20 14.75
C GLU A 3 55.75 -10.20 13.74
N MET A 4 55.34 -8.99 13.35
CA MET A 4 54.45 -8.67 12.24
C MET A 4 55.22 -8.75 10.92
N SER A 5 54.56 -9.14 9.83
CA SER A 5 54.69 -8.41 8.57
C SER A 5 53.45 -8.58 7.70
N ALA A 6 52.96 -7.46 7.19
CA ALA A 6 51.82 -7.31 6.32
C ALA A 6 52.15 -7.67 4.86
N VAL A 7 51.13 -7.87 4.01
CA VAL A 7 50.85 -7.04 2.81
C VAL A 7 49.85 -7.71 1.84
N LYS A 8 48.90 -6.87 1.38
CA LYS A 8 48.11 -6.84 0.13
C LYS A 8 46.78 -7.59 -0.04
N THR A 9 45.75 -6.75 -0.02
CA THR A 9 44.46 -6.74 -0.71
C THR A 9 44.54 -7.11 -2.20
N GLU A 10 43.56 -7.88 -2.69
CA GLU A 10 43.02 -7.77 -4.05
C GLU A 10 41.53 -8.13 -4.08
N HIS A 11 40.81 -7.39 -4.93
CA HIS A 11 39.37 -7.34 -5.13
C HIS A 11 38.93 -8.41 -6.14
N SER A 12 37.80 -9.08 -5.92
CA SER A 12 37.12 -9.86 -6.97
C SER A 12 35.62 -9.84 -6.71
N GLY A 13 34.92 -9.02 -7.50
CA GLY A 13 33.46 -8.87 -7.45
C GLY A 13 32.73 -10.10 -7.98
N THR A 14 31.51 -10.30 -7.49
CA THR A 14 30.51 -11.11 -8.19
C THR A 14 29.13 -10.48 -7.99
N SER A 15 28.62 -9.99 -9.12
CA SER A 15 27.25 -9.73 -9.54
C SER A 15 26.12 -10.07 -8.54
N ALA A 16 25.39 -9.05 -8.09
CA ALA A 16 24.04 -9.18 -7.54
C ALA A 16 23.03 -8.56 -8.52
N ALA A 17 22.06 -9.37 -8.92
CA ALA A 17 20.96 -8.99 -9.78
C ALA A 17 19.98 -8.05 -9.03
N ASN A 18 19.73 -6.88 -9.59
CA ASN A 18 18.79 -5.89 -9.05
C ASN A 18 17.34 -6.34 -9.28
N GLY A 19 16.68 -6.79 -8.21
CA GLY A 19 15.22 -6.84 -8.11
C GLY A 19 14.68 -5.44 -7.80
N SER A 20 13.85 -4.90 -8.69
CA SER A 20 13.18 -3.60 -8.51
C SER A 20 11.97 -3.74 -7.60
N GLY A 21 12.20 -3.74 -6.29
CA GLY A 21 11.16 -3.46 -5.30
C GLY A 21 10.85 -1.96 -5.26
N LEU A 22 9.56 -1.61 -5.20
CA LEU A 22 9.13 -0.23 -4.98
C LEU A 22 9.49 0.16 -3.54
N VAL A 23 10.71 0.67 -3.35
CA VAL A 23 11.11 1.30 -2.09
C VAL A 23 10.49 2.70 -2.08
N TYR A 24 9.44 2.88 -1.29
CA TYR A 24 9.02 4.19 -0.86
C TYR A 24 10.02 4.66 0.21
N GLU A 25 11.07 5.40 -0.19
CA GLU A 25 11.90 6.15 0.75
C GLU A 25 11.09 7.34 1.30
N ASP A 26 10.51 7.17 2.49
CA ASP A 26 10.11 8.27 3.37
C ASP A 26 11.39 8.81 4.05
N LYS A 27 12.18 9.62 3.34
CA LYS A 27 13.20 10.48 3.97
C LYS A 27 12.75 11.92 3.91
N GLU A 28 12.10 12.35 4.99
CA GLU A 28 12.35 13.64 5.67
C GLU A 28 11.40 13.82 6.86
N GLY A 29 11.97 13.98 8.06
CA GLY A 29 11.40 14.79 9.14
C GLY A 29 10.77 14.10 10.37
N ASN A 30 11.54 13.29 11.11
CA ASN A 30 11.42 13.26 12.58
C ASN A 30 12.79 12.86 13.18
N ASP A 31 13.59 13.84 13.60
CA ASP A 31 14.96 13.66 14.08
C ASP A 31 15.08 12.92 15.44
N ASN A 32 14.07 12.14 15.85
CA ASN A 32 13.99 11.55 17.18
C ASN A 32 13.47 10.10 17.22
N VAL A 33 13.37 9.42 16.07
CA VAL A 33 12.98 8.01 16.02
C VAL A 33 14.19 7.12 16.18
N ARG A 34 14.15 6.20 17.14
CA ARG A 34 15.25 5.27 17.45
C ARG A 34 15.02 3.90 16.81
N PRO A 35 16.07 3.14 16.43
CA PRO A 35 15.90 1.78 15.92
C PRO A 35 15.14 0.85 16.85
N GLU A 36 15.17 1.10 18.16
CA GLU A 36 14.48 0.34 19.20
C GLU A 36 13.04 0.80 19.45
N ASP A 37 12.57 1.82 18.74
CA ASP A 37 11.18 2.25 18.77
C ASP A 37 10.29 1.17 18.14
N LEU A 38 9.14 0.92 18.76
CA LEU A 38 8.23 -0.14 18.33
C LEU A 38 7.80 0.05 16.86
N SER A 39 7.59 1.29 16.43
CA SER A 39 7.24 1.61 15.04
C SER A 39 8.29 1.16 14.02
N GLU A 40 9.57 1.32 14.35
CA GLU A 40 10.69 0.93 13.48
C GLU A 40 10.93 -0.57 13.53
N MET A 41 10.85 -1.17 14.72
CA MET A 41 10.93 -2.62 14.88
C MET A 41 9.84 -3.35 14.09
N LEU A 42 8.61 -2.85 14.12
CA LEU A 42 7.51 -3.37 13.32
C LEU A 42 7.78 -3.21 11.82
N ALA A 43 8.12 -2.00 11.36
CA ALA A 43 8.37 -1.73 9.95
C ALA A 43 9.51 -2.62 9.39
N ALA A 44 10.61 -2.75 10.14
CA ALA A 44 11.73 -3.59 9.75
C ALA A 44 11.36 -5.08 9.80
N GLY A 45 10.73 -5.53 10.90
CA GLY A 45 10.39 -6.94 11.11
C GLY A 45 9.35 -7.49 10.14
N THR A 46 8.39 -6.66 9.71
CA THR A 46 7.34 -7.10 8.78
C THR A 46 7.70 -6.89 7.30
N LYS A 47 8.87 -6.31 6.99
CA LYS A 47 9.23 -5.95 5.61
C LYS A 47 9.14 -7.13 4.64
N GLU A 48 9.73 -8.27 5.00
CA GLU A 48 9.77 -9.45 4.12
C GLU A 48 8.36 -10.02 3.87
N VAL A 49 7.53 -10.13 4.92
CA VAL A 49 6.17 -10.64 4.78
C VAL A 49 5.24 -9.66 4.07
N HIS A 50 5.46 -8.36 4.21
CA HIS A 50 4.77 -7.33 3.43
C HIS A 50 5.10 -7.48 1.93
N GLU A 51 6.38 -7.59 1.57
CA GLU A 51 6.80 -7.82 0.19
C GLU A 51 6.21 -9.12 -0.38
N LYS A 52 6.15 -10.20 0.41
CA LYS A 52 5.50 -11.45 0.00
C LYS A 52 4.00 -11.27 -0.23
N ALA A 53 3.30 -10.59 0.68
CA ALA A 53 1.86 -10.35 0.57
C ALA A 53 1.50 -9.56 -0.70
N GLU A 54 2.26 -8.50 -1.01
CA GLU A 54 2.08 -7.72 -2.25
C GLU A 54 2.35 -8.53 -3.52
N ASN A 55 3.18 -9.58 -3.40
CA ASN A 55 3.55 -10.44 -4.51
C ASN A 55 2.63 -11.65 -4.72
N THR A 56 1.60 -11.83 -3.91
CA THR A 56 0.56 -12.84 -4.13
C THR A 56 -0.15 -12.61 -5.47
N GLN A 57 -0.62 -13.69 -6.09
CA GLN A 57 -1.28 -13.60 -7.40
C GLN A 57 -2.60 -12.83 -7.29
N PHE A 58 -3.37 -13.06 -6.22
CA PHE A 58 -4.57 -12.29 -5.88
C PHE A 58 -4.33 -10.76 -5.89
N VAL A 59 -3.31 -10.27 -5.16
CA VAL A 59 -3.01 -8.84 -5.08
C VAL A 59 -2.53 -8.29 -6.42
N LYS A 60 -1.68 -9.04 -7.14
CA LYS A 60 -1.22 -8.66 -8.49
C LYS A 60 -2.37 -8.50 -9.47
N ASP A 61 -3.32 -9.43 -9.48
CA ASP A 61 -4.48 -9.37 -10.36
C ASP A 61 -5.43 -8.25 -9.96
N PHE A 62 -5.63 -8.05 -8.65
CA PHE A 62 -6.38 -6.90 -8.14
C PHE A 62 -5.78 -5.59 -8.67
N LEU A 63 -4.48 -5.34 -8.48
CA LEU A 63 -3.82 -4.09 -8.90
C LEU A 63 -3.86 -3.87 -10.42
N ARG A 64 -3.91 -4.95 -11.21
CA ARG A 64 -4.11 -4.90 -12.66
C ARG A 64 -5.57 -4.64 -13.07
N GLY A 65 -6.50 -4.59 -12.11
CA GLY A 65 -7.93 -4.43 -12.33
C GLY A 65 -8.62 -5.71 -12.80
N ARG A 66 -7.97 -6.88 -12.63
CA ARG A 66 -8.51 -8.19 -12.99
C ARG A 66 -9.20 -8.81 -11.77
N ILE A 67 -10.20 -8.11 -11.25
CA ILE A 67 -10.97 -8.56 -10.09
C ILE A 67 -12.42 -8.76 -10.48
N ARG A 68 -12.97 -9.94 -10.16
CA ARG A 68 -14.39 -10.26 -10.35
C ARG A 68 -15.20 -9.72 -9.18
N LYS A 69 -16.42 -9.25 -9.47
CA LYS A 69 -17.31 -8.66 -8.46
C LYS A 69 -17.58 -9.63 -7.31
N GLU A 70 -17.92 -10.89 -7.60
CA GLU A 70 -18.16 -11.89 -6.56
C GLU A 70 -16.93 -12.13 -5.67
N LEU A 71 -15.74 -12.15 -6.26
CA LEU A 71 -14.51 -12.30 -5.49
C LEU A 71 -14.21 -11.07 -4.61
N PHE A 72 -14.49 -9.87 -5.11
CA PHE A 72 -14.40 -8.64 -4.32
C PHE A 72 -15.37 -8.65 -3.13
N LYS A 73 -16.61 -9.13 -3.34
CA LYS A 73 -17.62 -9.29 -2.29
C LYS A 73 -17.14 -10.24 -1.20
N LEU A 74 -16.56 -11.39 -1.56
CA LEU A 74 -16.01 -12.34 -0.59
C LEU A 74 -14.83 -11.73 0.19
N GLY A 75 -13.97 -10.94 -0.47
CA GLY A 75 -12.94 -10.17 0.22
C GLY A 75 -13.52 -9.18 1.25
N ALA A 76 -14.59 -8.46 0.89
CA ALA A 76 -15.28 -7.57 1.82
C ALA A 76 -15.92 -8.31 3.00
N VAL A 77 -16.43 -9.53 2.79
CA VAL A 77 -16.93 -10.40 3.87
C VAL A 77 -15.80 -10.80 4.82
N ALA A 78 -14.65 -11.23 4.30
CA ALA A 78 -13.50 -11.58 5.12
C ALA A 78 -13.02 -10.41 5.98
N LEU A 79 -12.97 -9.21 5.38
CA LEU A 79 -12.68 -7.97 6.10
C LEU A 79 -13.73 -7.67 7.17
N TYR A 80 -15.02 -7.78 6.86
CA TYR A 80 -16.08 -7.54 7.83
C TYR A 80 -15.92 -8.36 9.10
N TYR A 81 -15.72 -9.68 8.98
CA TYR A 81 -15.51 -10.53 10.16
C TYR A 81 -14.21 -10.19 10.90
N THR A 82 -13.12 -9.98 10.18
CA THR A 82 -11.81 -9.62 10.75
C THR A 82 -11.88 -8.33 11.57
N TYR A 83 -12.43 -7.26 11.00
CA TYR A 83 -12.53 -5.96 11.69
C TYR A 83 -13.57 -5.99 12.79
N THR A 84 -14.67 -6.75 12.64
CA THR A 84 -15.64 -6.93 13.73
C THR A 84 -14.98 -7.55 14.96
N ALA A 85 -14.17 -8.61 14.78
CA ALA A 85 -13.44 -9.23 15.87
C ALA A 85 -12.40 -8.28 16.47
N MET A 86 -11.59 -7.65 15.62
CA MET A 86 -10.53 -6.74 16.05
C MET A 86 -11.08 -5.54 16.82
N GLU A 87 -12.12 -4.90 16.30
CA GLU A 87 -12.72 -3.71 16.92
C GLU A 87 -13.47 -4.05 18.21
N ALA A 88 -14.06 -5.25 18.31
CA ALA A 88 -14.64 -5.73 19.57
C ALA A 88 -13.56 -5.94 20.65
N GLU A 89 -12.40 -6.50 20.30
CA GLU A 89 -11.29 -6.67 21.24
C GLU A 89 -10.57 -5.35 21.55
N ILE A 90 -10.54 -4.40 20.61
CA ILE A 90 -10.11 -3.01 20.87
C ILE A 90 -11.04 -2.35 21.88
N GLU A 91 -12.37 -2.44 21.70
CA GLU A 91 -13.33 -1.90 22.66
C GLU A 91 -13.21 -2.52 24.05
N ARG A 92 -12.94 -3.84 24.13
CA ARG A 92 -12.67 -4.52 25.41
C ARG A 92 -11.44 -3.94 26.12
N ASN A 93 -10.41 -3.60 25.36
CA ASN A 93 -9.09 -3.21 25.88
C ASN A 93 -8.80 -1.70 25.77
N LYS A 94 -9.82 -0.87 25.50
CA LYS A 94 -9.64 0.57 25.25
C LYS A 94 -8.99 1.34 26.40
N ASP A 95 -9.20 0.89 27.63
CA ASP A 95 -8.63 1.49 28.84
C ASP A 95 -7.37 0.76 29.33
N HIS A 96 -6.96 -0.32 28.64
CA HIS A 96 -5.77 -1.08 29.01
C HIS A 96 -4.51 -0.25 28.68
N PRO A 97 -3.56 -0.05 29.62
CA PRO A 97 -2.43 0.87 29.44
C PRO A 97 -1.57 0.53 28.21
N ASN A 98 -1.44 -0.76 27.88
CA ASN A 98 -0.66 -1.23 26.74
C ASN A 98 -1.36 -1.07 25.37
N PHE A 99 -2.60 -0.54 25.32
CA PHE A 99 -3.32 -0.32 24.06
C PHE A 99 -3.98 1.08 23.98
N ALA A 100 -4.42 1.65 25.10
CA ALA A 100 -5.17 2.90 25.16
C ALA A 100 -4.62 4.06 24.30
N PRO A 101 -3.28 4.27 24.18
CA PRO A 101 -2.74 5.31 23.30
C PRO A 101 -3.07 5.14 21.80
N LEU A 102 -3.50 3.94 21.38
CA LEU A 102 -3.85 3.58 20.01
C LEU A 102 -5.37 3.52 19.77
N TYR A 103 -6.18 3.90 20.75
CA TYR A 103 -7.63 3.89 20.65
C TYR A 103 -8.15 5.09 19.85
N PHE A 104 -8.36 4.88 18.54
CA PHE A 104 -8.86 5.89 17.59
C PHE A 104 -10.13 5.40 16.86
N PRO A 105 -11.26 5.18 17.58
CA PRO A 105 -12.44 4.55 16.98
C PRO A 105 -13.06 5.40 15.87
N ASN A 106 -13.14 6.72 16.05
CA ASN A 106 -13.78 7.62 15.09
C ASN A 106 -12.98 7.73 13.79
N GLU A 107 -11.66 7.62 13.88
CA GLU A 107 -10.76 7.76 12.75
C GLU A 107 -10.54 6.44 12.03
N LEU A 108 -10.42 5.32 12.77
CA LEU A 108 -9.93 4.05 12.23
C LEU A 108 -10.97 2.94 12.13
N HIS A 109 -12.01 2.88 12.96
CA HIS A 109 -12.94 1.73 12.92
C HIS A 109 -13.64 1.62 11.55
N ARG A 110 -13.68 0.41 11.02
CA ARG A 110 -14.16 0.03 9.69
C ARG A 110 -15.43 -0.81 9.73
N HIS A 111 -15.83 -1.37 10.88
CA HIS A 111 -17.00 -2.26 10.97
C HIS A 111 -18.25 -1.67 10.31
N GLU A 112 -18.62 -0.43 10.65
CA GLU A 112 -19.80 0.24 10.09
C GLU A 112 -19.67 0.52 8.59
N ALA A 113 -18.47 0.90 8.14
CA ALA A 113 -18.20 1.13 6.72
C ALA A 113 -18.29 -0.17 5.91
N LEU A 114 -17.79 -1.28 6.46
CA LEU A 114 -17.89 -2.61 5.85
C LEU A 114 -19.34 -3.12 5.84
N ALA A 115 -20.12 -2.86 6.89
CA ALA A 115 -21.54 -3.18 6.92
C ALA A 115 -22.31 -2.48 5.79
N GLN A 116 -22.04 -1.18 5.56
CA GLN A 116 -22.63 -0.42 4.45
C GLN A 116 -22.20 -0.96 3.08
N ASP A 117 -20.93 -1.34 2.93
CA ASP A 117 -20.44 -1.93 1.69
C ASP A 117 -21.11 -3.29 1.41
N LEU A 118 -21.29 -4.13 2.44
CA LEU A 118 -21.98 -5.41 2.32
C LEU A 118 -23.47 -5.24 2.01
N GLU A 119 -24.15 -4.28 2.63
CA GLU A 119 -25.53 -3.94 2.28
C GLU A 119 -25.65 -3.49 0.82
N TYR A 120 -24.69 -2.69 0.32
CA TYR A 120 -24.66 -2.33 -1.09
C TYR A 120 -24.52 -3.55 -2.02
N PHE A 121 -23.71 -4.54 -1.64
CA PHE A 121 -23.44 -5.70 -2.49
C PHE A 121 -24.46 -6.84 -2.42
N TYR A 122 -25.09 -7.04 -1.26
CA TYR A 122 -25.99 -8.17 -0.99
C TYR A 122 -27.43 -7.73 -0.67
N GLY A 123 -27.70 -6.44 -0.53
CA GLY A 123 -29.01 -5.89 -0.16
C GLY A 123 -29.24 -5.83 1.35
N GLU A 124 -30.44 -5.41 1.76
CA GLU A 124 -30.82 -5.23 3.18
C GLU A 124 -30.62 -6.51 4.03
N ASP A 125 -30.83 -7.68 3.43
CA ASP A 125 -30.68 -8.99 4.09
C ASP A 125 -29.25 -9.58 4.00
N TRP A 126 -28.23 -8.74 3.82
CA TRP A 126 -26.85 -9.18 3.61
C TRP A 126 -26.33 -10.09 4.74
N ARG A 127 -26.74 -9.85 5.99
CA ARG A 127 -26.27 -10.63 7.16
C ARG A 127 -26.61 -12.12 7.06
N ASN A 128 -27.73 -12.47 6.43
CA ASN A 128 -28.15 -13.86 6.25
C ASN A 128 -27.53 -14.51 5.00
N GLN A 129 -26.86 -13.74 4.14
CA GLN A 129 -26.25 -14.21 2.89
C GLN A 129 -24.74 -14.45 3.00
N ILE A 130 -24.09 -13.88 4.02
CA ILE A 130 -22.65 -14.00 4.22
C ILE A 130 -22.33 -15.07 5.26
N SER A 131 -21.14 -15.65 5.14
CA SER A 131 -20.58 -16.58 6.14
C SER A 131 -19.08 -16.36 6.28
N CYS A 132 -18.56 -16.59 7.47
CA CYS A 132 -17.13 -16.51 7.72
C CYS A 132 -16.44 -17.74 7.11
N SER A 133 -15.46 -17.52 6.25
CA SER A 133 -14.69 -18.61 5.64
C SER A 133 -13.73 -19.25 6.64
N PRO A 134 -13.27 -20.49 6.44
CA PRO A 134 -12.29 -21.14 7.31
C PRO A 134 -11.02 -20.33 7.55
N ALA A 135 -10.40 -19.76 6.51
CA ALA A 135 -9.18 -18.95 6.69
C ALA A 135 -9.47 -17.64 7.46
N THR A 136 -10.61 -17.00 7.20
CA THR A 136 -11.03 -15.81 7.96
C THR A 136 -11.32 -16.16 9.41
N GLN A 137 -11.98 -17.28 9.67
CA GLN A 137 -12.30 -17.74 11.02
C GLN A 137 -11.04 -18.01 11.83
N HIS A 138 -10.03 -18.64 11.23
CA HIS A 138 -8.72 -18.84 11.86
C HIS A 138 -8.10 -17.52 12.32
N TYR A 139 -8.20 -16.46 11.49
CA TYR A 139 -7.69 -15.15 11.87
C TYR A 139 -8.51 -14.51 12.99
N VAL A 140 -9.85 -14.58 12.88
CA VAL A 140 -10.79 -14.08 13.91
C VAL A 140 -10.54 -14.74 15.26
N ASP A 141 -10.31 -16.05 15.28
CA ASP A 141 -10.05 -16.80 16.50
C ASP A 141 -8.78 -16.31 17.19
N ARG A 142 -7.70 -16.08 16.42
CA ARG A 142 -6.45 -15.52 16.96
C ARG A 142 -6.62 -14.11 17.53
N ILE A 143 -7.37 -13.25 16.83
CA ILE A 143 -7.66 -11.90 17.32
C ILE A 143 -8.38 -11.95 18.67
N HIS A 144 -9.37 -12.85 18.81
CA HIS A 144 -10.08 -13.04 20.08
C HIS A 144 -9.19 -13.63 21.18
N GLU A 145 -8.30 -14.58 20.86
CA GLU A 145 -7.32 -15.12 21.80
C GLU A 145 -6.41 -14.00 22.33
N VAL A 146 -5.78 -13.23 21.43
CA VAL A 146 -4.90 -12.12 21.80
C VAL A 146 -5.63 -11.06 22.61
N GLY A 147 -6.83 -10.65 22.17
CA GLY A 147 -7.63 -9.64 22.86
C GLY A 147 -8.05 -10.03 24.29
N ARG A 148 -8.16 -11.33 24.58
CA ARG A 148 -8.55 -11.83 25.90
C ARG A 148 -7.37 -12.16 26.79
N ASP A 149 -6.36 -12.82 26.22
CA ASP A 149 -5.32 -13.49 26.99
C ASP A 149 -4.01 -12.68 27.03
N ASP A 150 -3.72 -11.88 26.00
CA ASP A 150 -2.49 -11.07 25.93
C ASP A 150 -2.69 -9.74 25.17
N PRO A 151 -3.43 -8.77 25.74
CA PRO A 151 -3.88 -7.56 25.05
C PRO A 151 -2.78 -6.68 24.46
N VAL A 152 -1.53 -6.79 24.94
CA VAL A 152 -0.40 -6.03 24.37
C VAL A 152 -0.10 -6.44 22.92
N LEU A 153 -0.37 -7.69 22.55
CA LEU A 153 -0.17 -8.14 21.17
C LEU A 153 -1.27 -7.62 20.21
N LEU A 154 -2.37 -7.09 20.73
CA LEU A 154 -3.43 -6.48 19.90
C LEU A 154 -2.90 -5.29 19.07
N VAL A 155 -1.85 -4.63 19.55
CA VAL A 155 -1.10 -3.60 18.82
C VAL A 155 -0.63 -4.10 17.45
N ALA A 156 -0.20 -5.37 17.36
CA ALA A 156 0.28 -5.97 16.13
C ALA A 156 -0.82 -6.07 15.06
N HIS A 157 -2.02 -6.51 15.45
CA HIS A 157 -3.16 -6.64 14.54
C HIS A 157 -3.66 -5.28 14.06
N ALA A 158 -3.81 -4.33 14.99
CA ALA A 158 -4.23 -2.97 14.68
C ALA A 158 -3.24 -2.27 13.74
N TYR A 159 -1.93 -2.41 14.02
CA TYR A 159 -0.87 -1.90 13.14
C TYR A 159 -0.96 -2.49 11.74
N THR A 160 -0.95 -3.82 11.62
CA THR A 160 -0.91 -4.53 10.33
C THR A 160 -2.11 -4.15 9.45
N ARG A 161 -3.30 -4.03 10.04
CA ARG A 161 -4.53 -3.68 9.32
C ARG A 161 -4.62 -2.18 9.01
N TYR A 162 -4.70 -1.33 10.03
CA TYR A 162 -4.97 0.10 9.84
C TYR A 162 -3.86 0.84 9.09
N MET A 163 -2.58 0.53 9.36
CA MET A 163 -1.48 1.19 8.65
C MET A 163 -1.41 0.75 7.17
N GLY A 164 -1.81 -0.50 6.89
CA GLY A 164 -1.98 -1.01 5.54
C GLY A 164 -3.09 -0.25 4.79
N ASP A 165 -4.25 -0.09 5.41
CA ASP A 165 -5.39 0.61 4.81
C ASP A 165 -5.07 2.07 4.47
N LEU A 166 -4.38 2.77 5.37
CA LEU A 166 -3.95 4.17 5.18
C LEU A 166 -2.81 4.34 4.19
N SER A 167 -2.17 3.26 3.74
CA SER A 167 -1.04 3.30 2.80
C SER A 167 -1.48 2.87 1.39
N GLY A 168 -2.00 1.65 1.25
CA GLY A 168 -2.41 1.08 -0.03
C GLY A 168 -3.89 1.28 -0.37
N GLY A 169 -4.74 1.55 0.62
CA GLY A 169 -6.20 1.55 0.46
C GLY A 169 -6.72 2.53 -0.60
N GLN A 170 -6.09 3.69 -0.77
CA GLN A 170 -6.51 4.66 -1.79
C GLN A 170 -6.21 4.18 -3.22
N VAL A 171 -5.14 3.40 -3.41
CA VAL A 171 -4.85 2.76 -4.71
C VAL A 171 -5.88 1.67 -4.96
N LEU A 172 -6.12 0.81 -3.96
CA LEU A 172 -7.08 -0.29 -4.07
C LEU A 172 -8.50 0.22 -4.36
N LYS A 173 -8.94 1.28 -3.69
CA LYS A 173 -10.22 1.97 -3.93
C LYS A 173 -10.38 2.36 -5.40
N LYS A 174 -9.41 3.06 -5.98
CA LYS A 174 -9.46 3.53 -7.38
C LYS A 174 -9.51 2.35 -8.36
N VAL A 175 -8.74 1.30 -8.08
CA VAL A 175 -8.71 0.11 -8.93
C VAL A 175 -10.04 -0.64 -8.87
N ALA A 176 -10.58 -0.88 -7.68
CA ALA A 176 -11.89 -1.50 -7.49
C ALA A 176 -13.00 -0.70 -8.14
N GLN A 177 -13.03 0.62 -7.94
CA GLN A 177 -14.02 1.51 -8.53
C GLN A 177 -14.08 1.39 -10.05
N ARG A 178 -12.91 1.43 -10.71
CA ARG A 178 -12.80 1.29 -12.15
C ARG A 178 -13.15 -0.12 -12.62
N ALA A 179 -12.56 -1.15 -12.01
CA ALA A 179 -12.71 -2.54 -12.46
C ALA A 179 -14.15 -3.05 -12.31
N LEU A 180 -14.84 -2.66 -11.23
CA LEU A 180 -16.19 -3.10 -10.91
C LEU A 180 -17.28 -2.10 -11.32
N LYS A 181 -16.89 -1.00 -11.99
CA LYS A 181 -17.79 0.08 -12.43
C LYS A 181 -18.66 0.63 -11.28
N LEU A 182 -18.06 0.79 -10.10
CA LEU A 182 -18.76 1.30 -8.92
C LEU A 182 -18.99 2.82 -9.02
N PRO A 183 -20.06 3.34 -8.39
CA PRO A 183 -20.43 4.73 -8.54
C PRO A 183 -19.37 5.70 -7.99
N PRO A 184 -19.27 6.92 -8.54
CA PRO A 184 -18.32 7.94 -8.08
C PRO A 184 -18.60 8.44 -6.67
N THR A 185 -19.83 8.29 -6.20
CA THR A 185 -20.35 8.65 -4.87
C THR A 185 -19.81 7.76 -3.74
N GLY A 186 -19.20 6.61 -4.07
CA GLY A 186 -18.39 5.81 -3.16
C GLY A 186 -19.12 4.69 -2.42
N GLU A 187 -20.37 4.38 -2.79
CA GLU A 187 -21.09 3.19 -2.35
C GLU A 187 -20.35 1.90 -2.78
N GLY A 188 -20.28 0.91 -1.89
CA GLY A 188 -19.50 -0.32 -2.08
C GLY A 188 -17.99 -0.13 -1.88
N LEU A 189 -17.53 1.06 -1.45
CA LEU A 189 -16.13 1.40 -1.18
C LEU A 189 -15.96 2.29 0.06
N LYS A 190 -16.89 2.24 1.02
CA LYS A 190 -16.85 2.98 2.28
C LYS A 190 -15.70 2.52 3.17
N PHE A 191 -15.33 1.24 3.14
CA PHE A 191 -14.15 0.72 3.84
C PHE A 191 -12.88 1.55 3.60
N TYR A 192 -12.67 1.99 2.36
CA TYR A 192 -11.51 2.78 1.94
C TYR A 192 -11.65 4.29 2.19
N GLN A 193 -12.71 4.74 2.86
CA GLN A 193 -13.00 6.15 3.16
C GLN A 193 -12.81 6.41 4.66
N PHE A 194 -11.91 7.32 5.00
CA PHE A 194 -11.57 7.66 6.39
C PHE A 194 -11.98 9.10 6.65
N ASP A 195 -13.26 9.34 6.91
CA ASP A 195 -13.83 10.69 7.02
C ASP A 195 -13.26 11.48 8.23
N GLY A 196 -12.84 10.77 9.29
CA GLY A 196 -12.12 11.34 10.44
C GLY A 196 -10.65 11.68 10.19
N ILE A 197 -10.10 11.38 9.01
CA ILE A 197 -8.66 11.57 8.71
C ILE A 197 -8.48 12.51 7.52
N HIS A 198 -8.03 13.73 7.79
CA HIS A 198 -7.74 14.73 6.74
C HIS A 198 -6.45 14.43 5.97
N SER A 199 -5.42 13.88 6.65
CA SER A 199 -4.13 13.55 6.04
C SER A 199 -3.66 12.19 6.52
N ALA A 200 -3.72 11.19 5.63
CA ALA A 200 -3.25 9.85 5.93
C ALA A 200 -1.76 9.83 6.31
N LYS A 201 -0.94 10.69 5.71
CA LYS A 201 0.50 10.81 6.06
C LYS A 201 0.65 11.28 7.51
N ALA A 202 -0.01 12.38 7.88
CA ALA A 202 0.10 12.93 9.23
C ALA A 202 -0.48 11.97 10.28
N PHE A 203 -1.60 11.32 9.97
CA PHE A 203 -2.21 10.36 10.90
C PHE A 203 -1.33 9.12 11.11
N LYS A 204 -0.69 8.58 10.07
CA LYS A 204 0.28 7.48 10.23
C LYS A 204 1.49 7.89 11.06
N GLN A 205 1.96 9.13 10.95
CA GLN A 205 3.04 9.66 11.81
C GLN A 205 2.58 9.76 13.27
N LEU A 206 1.38 10.30 13.51
CA LEU A 206 0.76 10.32 14.84
C LEU A 206 0.64 8.92 15.44
N TYR A 207 0.10 7.96 14.68
CA TYR A 207 -0.10 6.59 15.14
C TYR A 207 1.24 5.93 15.51
N ARG A 208 2.30 6.12 14.70
CA ARG A 208 3.65 5.67 15.03
C ARG A 208 4.18 6.30 16.32
N SER A 209 3.99 7.61 16.49
CA SER A 209 4.37 8.29 17.74
C SER A 209 3.66 7.68 18.95
N ARG A 210 2.35 7.40 18.85
CA ARG A 210 1.57 6.77 19.93
C ARG A 210 2.02 5.35 20.24
N MET A 211 2.40 4.56 19.25
CA MET A 211 2.99 3.24 19.48
C MET A 211 4.31 3.34 20.26
N ASN A 212 5.10 4.37 20.00
CA ASN A 212 6.39 4.59 20.67
C ASN A 212 6.25 5.15 22.10
N GLU A 213 5.06 5.64 22.48
CA GLU A 213 4.73 6.06 23.86
C GLU A 213 4.40 4.86 24.78
N LEU A 214 4.20 3.66 24.22
CA LEU A 214 3.96 2.46 25.02
C LEU A 214 5.21 2.08 25.82
N GLU A 215 5.08 2.03 27.15
CA GLU A 215 6.14 1.63 28.07
C GLU A 215 6.33 0.10 28.05
N LEU A 216 7.10 -0.39 27.07
CA LEU A 216 7.31 -1.82 26.83
C LEU A 216 8.80 -2.19 26.93
N ASP A 217 9.07 -3.35 27.53
CA ASP A 217 10.40 -3.96 27.46
C ASP A 217 10.70 -4.55 26.07
N THR A 218 11.98 -4.86 25.83
CA THR A 218 12.45 -5.38 24.53
C THR A 218 11.79 -6.71 24.17
N ASP A 219 11.60 -7.62 25.13
CA ASP A 219 10.97 -8.93 24.88
C ASP A 219 9.52 -8.78 24.39
N THR A 220 8.77 -7.87 25.02
CA THR A 220 7.40 -7.56 24.64
C THR A 220 7.34 -6.95 23.25
N LYS A 221 8.24 -6.02 22.91
CA LYS A 221 8.35 -5.46 21.55
C LYS A 221 8.63 -6.56 20.51
N GLU A 222 9.55 -7.47 20.80
CA GLU A 222 9.85 -8.60 19.91
C GLU A 222 8.65 -9.54 19.71
N ARG A 223 7.89 -9.80 20.78
CA ARG A 223 6.63 -10.57 20.70
C ARG A 223 5.59 -9.87 19.83
N ILE A 224 5.42 -8.55 19.95
CA ILE A 224 4.54 -7.76 19.07
C ILE A 224 4.97 -7.88 17.61
N VAL A 225 6.27 -7.80 17.32
CA VAL A 225 6.79 -7.95 15.95
C VAL A 225 6.50 -9.35 15.40
N LYS A 226 6.72 -10.41 16.19
CA LYS A 226 6.40 -11.79 15.82
C LYS A 226 4.89 -11.96 15.56
N GLU A 227 4.05 -11.36 16.39
CA GLU A 227 2.60 -11.38 16.18
C GLU A 227 2.21 -10.62 14.92
N ALA A 228 2.87 -9.50 14.60
CA ALA A 228 2.59 -8.75 13.38
C ALA A 228 2.92 -9.58 12.14
N ILE A 229 4.04 -10.32 12.16
CA ILE A 229 4.39 -11.28 11.12
C ILE A 229 3.31 -12.35 10.97
N LEU A 230 2.78 -12.86 12.08
CA LEU A 230 1.68 -13.83 12.07
C LEU A 230 0.38 -13.21 11.52
N ALA A 231 0.07 -11.97 11.86
CA ALA A 231 -1.04 -11.21 11.28
C ALA A 231 -0.92 -11.13 9.74
N PHE A 232 0.27 -10.85 9.19
CA PHE A 232 0.50 -10.91 7.74
C PHE A 232 0.28 -12.31 7.16
N GLN A 233 0.65 -13.37 7.88
CA GLN A 233 0.42 -14.76 7.44
C GLN A 233 -1.07 -15.09 7.33
N PHE A 234 -1.88 -14.73 8.32
CA PHE A 234 -3.34 -14.89 8.22
C PHE A 234 -3.94 -14.14 7.02
N ASN A 235 -3.47 -12.93 6.75
CA ASN A 235 -3.93 -12.19 5.56
C ASN A 235 -3.56 -12.94 4.26
N MET A 236 -2.37 -13.54 4.18
CA MET A 236 -1.98 -14.35 3.04
C MET A 236 -2.81 -15.64 2.92
N GLU A 237 -3.15 -16.29 4.03
CA GLU A 237 -4.06 -17.46 4.03
C GLU A 237 -5.44 -17.10 3.45
N VAL A 238 -6.00 -15.96 3.89
CA VAL A 238 -7.27 -15.44 3.33
C VAL A 238 -7.14 -15.15 1.84
N PHE A 239 -6.05 -14.51 1.40
CA PHE A 239 -5.84 -14.24 -0.04
C PHE A 239 -5.71 -15.53 -0.86
N GLN A 240 -5.04 -16.55 -0.32
CA GLN A 240 -4.91 -17.86 -0.98
C GLN A 240 -6.27 -18.56 -1.08
N GLU A 241 -7.07 -18.55 -0.01
CA GLU A 241 -8.42 -19.12 -0.02
C GLU A 241 -9.31 -18.42 -1.06
N LEU A 242 -9.27 -17.10 -1.10
CA LEU A 242 -9.98 -16.31 -2.11
C LEU A 242 -9.49 -16.62 -3.54
N GLU A 243 -8.18 -16.80 -3.73
CA GLU A 243 -7.62 -17.19 -5.03
C GLU A 243 -8.16 -18.56 -5.48
N GLU A 244 -8.19 -19.56 -4.60
CA GLU A 244 -8.74 -20.88 -4.90
C GLU A 244 -10.25 -20.81 -5.20
N ILE A 245 -11.03 -20.08 -4.42
CA ILE A 245 -12.47 -19.87 -4.70
C ILE A 245 -12.63 -19.19 -6.06
N GLY A 246 -11.80 -18.20 -6.36
CA GLY A 246 -11.78 -17.50 -7.64
C GLY A 246 -11.64 -18.45 -8.83
N LYS A 247 -10.85 -19.52 -8.74
CA LYS A 247 -10.71 -20.49 -9.86
C LYS A 247 -12.02 -21.20 -10.21
N THR A 248 -12.97 -21.24 -9.27
CA THR A 248 -14.25 -21.96 -9.41
C THR A 248 -15.43 -21.05 -9.78
N ILE A 249 -15.31 -19.74 -9.58
CA ILE A 249 -16.34 -18.77 -9.97
C ILE A 249 -16.39 -18.73 -11.50
N GLN A 250 -17.53 -19.15 -12.07
CA GLN A 250 -17.78 -19.02 -13.50
C GLN A 250 -17.80 -17.55 -13.91
N ASP A 251 -17.24 -17.29 -15.08
CA ASP A 251 -17.13 -15.96 -15.65
C ASP A 251 -18.52 -15.40 -16.01
N ASP A 252 -19.10 -14.61 -15.11
CA ASP A 252 -19.80 -13.41 -15.55
C ASP A 252 -18.73 -12.41 -16.00
N VAL A 253 -17.99 -12.76 -17.06
CA VAL A 253 -17.27 -11.78 -17.84
C VAL A 253 -18.37 -10.90 -18.40
N LEU A 254 -18.61 -9.76 -17.73
CA LEU A 254 -19.16 -8.61 -18.40
C LEU A 254 -18.22 -8.35 -19.56
N ASP A 255 -18.66 -8.82 -20.72
CA ASP A 255 -17.99 -8.72 -22.02
C ASP A 255 -17.76 -7.23 -22.28
N ALA A 256 -16.65 -6.70 -21.77
CA ALA A 256 -16.00 -5.58 -22.41
C ALA A 256 -15.44 -6.17 -23.69
N GLY A 257 -16.30 -6.27 -24.70
CA GLY A 257 -15.98 -6.84 -26.00
C GLY A 257 -14.73 -6.19 -26.60
N PRO A 258 -14.23 -6.73 -27.72
CA PRO A 258 -13.02 -6.22 -28.35
C PRO A 258 -13.12 -4.72 -28.56
N ILE A 259 -12.13 -3.98 -28.05
CA ILE A 259 -12.03 -2.54 -28.20
C ILE A 259 -11.85 -2.23 -29.70
N HIS A 260 -12.95 -1.96 -30.39
CA HIS A 260 -12.96 -1.17 -31.61
C HIS A 260 -13.60 0.18 -31.30
N GLY A 261 -12.85 0.99 -30.56
CA GLY A 261 -13.07 2.42 -30.44
C GLY A 261 -11.74 3.09 -30.74
N ASP A 262 -11.65 3.72 -31.90
CA ASP A 262 -10.52 4.54 -32.33
C ASP A 262 -10.18 5.59 -31.26
N MET A 263 -9.18 5.30 -30.45
CA MET A 263 -8.44 6.31 -29.72
C MET A 263 -7.01 5.82 -29.57
N GLN A 264 -6.20 6.18 -30.57
CA GLN A 264 -4.75 6.08 -30.56
C GLN A 264 -4.18 7.02 -29.49
N GLY A 265 -4.30 6.61 -28.23
CA GLY A 265 -3.64 7.22 -27.09
C GLY A 265 -2.29 6.57 -26.88
N ASP A 266 -1.24 7.22 -27.39
CA ASP A 266 0.15 6.81 -27.18
C ASP A 266 0.45 6.66 -25.67
N ILE A 267 0.81 5.44 -25.27
CA ILE A 267 1.19 5.07 -23.88
C ILE A 267 2.36 5.92 -23.37
N SER A 268 3.11 6.58 -24.26
CA SER A 268 4.14 7.58 -23.92
C SER A 268 3.61 8.81 -23.17
N LYS A 269 2.29 9.06 -23.18
CA LYS A 269 1.67 10.22 -22.51
C LYS A 269 1.08 9.93 -21.13
N CYS A 270 1.23 8.71 -20.61
CA CYS A 270 0.90 8.43 -19.21
C CYS A 270 2.02 8.97 -18.30
N PRO A 271 1.74 9.90 -17.35
CA PRO A 271 2.78 10.52 -16.51
C PRO A 271 3.56 9.51 -15.64
N TYR A 272 3.00 8.31 -15.42
CA TYR A 272 3.65 7.22 -14.70
C TYR A 272 4.61 6.39 -15.59
N TYR A 273 4.41 6.38 -16.91
CA TYR A 273 5.32 5.71 -17.87
C TYR A 273 6.54 6.59 -18.18
N ALA A 274 6.35 7.91 -18.25
CA ALA A 274 7.42 8.90 -18.42
C ALA A 274 8.43 8.87 -17.25
N ALA A 275 7.94 8.72 -16.01
CA ALA A 275 8.78 8.61 -14.82
C ALA A 275 9.67 7.34 -14.82
N LYS A 276 9.18 6.24 -15.41
CA LYS A 276 9.91 4.97 -15.50
C LYS A 276 11.02 5.00 -16.56
N MET A 277 10.84 5.76 -17.65
CA MET A 277 11.84 5.90 -18.71
C MET A 277 12.91 6.97 -18.40
N ALA A 278 12.59 7.98 -17.58
CA ALA A 278 13.55 8.99 -17.13
C ALA A 278 14.63 8.40 -16.19
N ALA A 279 14.31 7.30 -15.48
CA ALA A 279 15.24 6.61 -14.60
C ALA A 279 16.23 5.67 -15.36
N SER A 280 15.93 5.30 -16.60
CA SER A 280 16.82 4.48 -17.46
C SER A 280 17.49 5.38 -18.50
N GLY A 281 18.65 5.91 -18.15
CA GLY A 281 19.42 6.82 -19.02
C GLY A 281 19.61 6.27 -20.44
N GLY A 282 19.08 7.01 -21.42
CA GLY A 282 19.26 6.76 -22.84
C GLY A 282 19.42 8.07 -23.59
N SER A 283 20.61 8.29 -24.17
CA SER A 283 21.00 9.44 -25.00
C SER A 283 20.01 9.74 -26.15
N THR A 284 19.19 8.76 -26.53
CA THR A 284 18.16 8.84 -27.56
C THR A 284 16.96 9.73 -27.18
N TYR A 285 16.60 9.86 -25.90
CA TYR A 285 15.42 10.64 -25.47
C TYR A 285 15.65 12.16 -25.55
N VAL A 286 16.88 12.60 -25.23
CA VAL A 286 17.29 14.02 -25.33
C VAL A 286 17.27 14.48 -26.79
N CYS A 287 17.72 13.61 -27.71
CA CYS A 287 17.72 13.90 -29.13
C CYS A 287 16.28 13.96 -29.72
N GLN A 288 15.38 13.07 -29.27
CA GLN A 288 13.99 13.07 -29.72
C GLN A 288 13.18 14.26 -29.20
N MET A 289 13.38 14.70 -27.94
CA MET A 289 12.73 15.91 -27.43
C MET A 289 13.20 17.19 -28.13
N ALA A 290 14.50 17.29 -28.43
CA ALA A 290 15.03 18.43 -29.18
C ALA A 290 14.44 18.50 -30.60
N ILE A 291 14.33 17.36 -31.29
CA ILE A 291 13.72 17.30 -32.63
C ILE A 291 12.21 17.60 -32.59
N ALA A 292 11.49 17.14 -31.57
CA ALA A 292 10.06 17.45 -31.40
C ALA A 292 9.81 18.93 -31.09
N PHE A 293 10.67 19.56 -30.28
CA PHE A 293 10.62 20.99 -29.99
C PHE A 293 10.91 21.85 -31.23
N LEU A 294 11.85 21.42 -32.08
CA LEU A 294 12.19 22.07 -33.35
C LEU A 294 11.14 21.90 -34.45
N ARG A 295 10.22 20.93 -34.33
CA ARG A 295 9.14 20.69 -35.31
C ARG A 295 7.85 21.45 -35.01
N ASN A 296 7.70 22.01 -33.80
CA ASN A 296 6.53 22.80 -33.42
C ASN A 296 6.76 24.29 -33.78
N PRO A 297 5.87 24.95 -34.55
CA PRO A 297 6.02 26.36 -34.91
C PRO A 297 6.17 27.30 -33.69
N THR A 298 5.52 26.99 -32.56
CA THR A 298 5.70 27.75 -31.32
C THR A 298 7.09 27.56 -30.71
N GLY A 299 7.66 26.35 -30.83
CA GLY A 299 9.02 26.02 -30.36
C GLY A 299 10.10 26.67 -31.22
N GLN A 300 9.89 26.74 -32.54
CA GLN A 300 10.80 27.44 -33.46
C GLN A 300 10.87 28.94 -33.16
N VAL A 301 9.73 29.59 -32.85
CA VAL A 301 9.69 31.01 -32.48
C VAL A 301 10.40 31.27 -31.15
N LEU A 302 10.22 30.39 -30.15
CA LEU A 302 10.90 30.52 -28.85
C LEU A 302 12.41 30.31 -28.97
N LEU A 303 12.85 29.35 -29.79
CA LEU A 303 14.27 29.13 -30.04
C LEU A 303 14.90 30.30 -30.82
N ALA A 304 14.21 30.83 -31.84
CA ALA A 304 14.66 32.00 -32.58
C ALA A 304 14.76 33.26 -31.70
N ALA A 305 13.79 33.46 -30.79
CA ALA A 305 13.84 34.55 -29.81
C ALA A 305 15.00 34.39 -28.82
N TRP A 306 15.29 33.16 -28.37
CA TRP A 306 16.43 32.86 -27.50
C TRP A 306 17.78 33.06 -28.19
N ILE A 307 17.92 32.63 -29.46
CA ILE A 307 19.13 32.84 -30.25
C ILE A 307 19.36 34.34 -30.53
N ALA A 308 18.30 35.09 -30.82
CA ALA A 308 18.39 36.54 -31.01
C ALA A 308 18.79 37.27 -29.72
N ALA A 309 18.28 36.85 -28.56
CA ALA A 309 18.65 37.40 -27.26
C ALA A 309 20.12 37.09 -26.89
N LEU A 310 20.59 35.87 -27.18
CA LEU A 310 21.98 35.47 -26.95
C LEU A 310 22.96 36.18 -27.91
N ALA A 311 22.58 36.37 -29.18
CA ALA A 311 23.37 37.14 -30.13
C ALA A 311 23.44 38.63 -29.74
N GLY A 312 22.35 39.20 -29.21
CA GLY A 312 22.33 40.55 -28.65
C GLY A 312 23.23 40.71 -27.41
N LEU A 313 23.21 39.73 -26.50
CA LEU A 313 24.09 39.70 -25.32
C LEU A 313 25.57 39.52 -25.68
N ALA A 314 25.88 38.68 -26.67
CA ALA A 314 27.25 38.49 -27.17
C ALA A 314 27.77 39.73 -27.92
N ALA A 315 26.92 40.42 -28.69
CA ALA A 315 27.26 41.67 -29.36
C ALA A 315 27.48 42.83 -28.36
N TRP A 316 26.76 42.84 -27.23
CA TRP A 316 26.96 43.81 -26.15
C TRP A 316 28.29 43.60 -25.39
N TYR A 317 28.80 42.37 -25.36
CA TYR A 317 30.06 42.03 -24.68
C TYR A 317 31.31 42.23 -25.55
N LEU A 318 31.13 42.50 -26.85
CA LEU A 318 32.22 42.64 -27.84
C LEU A 318 32.31 44.05 -28.45
N ILE A 319 31.58 45.03 -27.89
CA ILE A 319 31.72 46.46 -28.13
C ILE A 319 32.26 47.10 -26.85
#